data_AF-A0A9Q8RMD0-F1
#
_entry.id   AF-A0A9Q8RMD0-F1
#
_cell.length_a   1.000
_cell.length_b   1.000
_cell.length_c   1.000
_cell.angle_alpha   90.00
_cell.angle_beta   90.00
_cell.angle_gamma   90.00
#
_symmetry.space_group_name_H-M   'P 1'
#
loop_
_entity.id
_entity.type
_entity.pdbx_description
1 polymer ?
#
loop_
_entity_poly.entity_id
_entity_poly.type
_entity_poly.pdbx_seq_one_letter_code
_entity_poly.pdbx_strand_id
1 'polypeptide(L)'
;MNFLINQIIIILFLIFSIFCFAGIRKELNYSSDTIAFYSFENGPDLPIWLDRNAIYINNKKQDHFKTAILEALNQMGNRNDSLINGSVLRIFPKELSQEIAERSYQNFERFPNQTYQLWILKKEDYINPGRRIRRTVFLLYPTIDSIHFIFLELNQFIDFQTIYTFQDWSNYSLSESNIKSYLEIFIPDSAIGTLSYYKDVTGESKKFHVVYKTIVSTSEQDKIKEQNKETGTDSREAEKRLMELKRLFDKKLISEEEFKKKRKEILKSL
;
A
#
# COMPACT_ATOMS: atom_id res chain seq x y z
N MET A 1 -36.05 33.85 35.98
CA MET A 1 -35.72 33.73 34.54
C MET A 1 -34.21 33.54 34.31
N ASN A 2 -33.33 34.35 34.91
CA ASN A 2 -31.87 34.22 34.74
C ASN A 2 -31.25 32.89 35.20
N PHE A 3 -31.81 32.23 36.21
CA PHE A 3 -31.28 30.96 36.72
C PHE A 3 -31.47 29.78 35.73
N LEU A 4 -32.64 29.71 35.09
CA LEU A 4 -32.95 28.72 34.05
C LEU A 4 -32.11 28.94 32.79
N ILE A 5 -31.87 30.21 32.41
CA ILE A 5 -31.01 30.56 31.27
C ILE A 5 -29.56 30.14 31.53
N ASN A 6 -29.03 30.36 32.74
CA ASN A 6 -27.68 29.92 33.09
C ASN A 6 -27.53 28.39 33.11
N GLN A 7 -28.54 27.65 33.56
CA GLN A 7 -28.52 26.18 33.51
C GLN A 7 -28.53 25.65 32.08
N ILE A 8 -29.33 26.26 31.19
CA ILE A 8 -29.37 25.90 29.77
C ILE A 8 -28.02 26.17 29.09
N ILE A 9 -27.37 27.31 29.39
CA ILE A 9 -26.05 27.65 28.84
C ILE A 9 -24.98 26.66 29.31
N ILE A 10 -24.99 26.26 30.59
CA ILE A 10 -24.04 25.28 31.14
C ILE A 10 -24.24 23.90 30.48
N ILE A 11 -25.49 23.48 30.28
CA ILE A 11 -25.82 22.21 29.60
C ILE A 11 -25.38 22.27 28.14
N LEU A 12 -25.64 23.37 27.42
CA LEU A 12 -25.15 23.57 26.06
C LEU A 12 -23.63 23.56 25.99
N PHE A 13 -22.94 24.17 26.94
CA PHE A 13 -21.47 24.18 27.01
C PHE A 13 -20.90 22.79 27.31
N LEU A 14 -21.54 22.02 28.20
CA LEU A 14 -21.18 20.62 28.47
C LEU A 14 -21.39 19.74 27.23
N ILE A 15 -22.52 19.86 26.55
CA ILE A 15 -22.80 19.13 25.30
C ILE A 15 -21.77 19.52 24.23
N PHE A 16 -21.49 20.82 24.05
CA PHE A 16 -20.48 21.30 23.10
C PHE A 16 -19.07 20.78 23.44
N SER A 17 -18.72 20.73 24.72
CA SER A 17 -17.40 20.25 25.17
C SER A 17 -17.21 18.75 24.91
N ILE A 18 -18.28 17.95 24.92
CA ILE A 18 -18.24 16.52 24.56
C ILE A 18 -18.06 16.35 23.05
N PHE A 19 -18.64 17.23 22.23
CA PHE A 19 -18.45 17.20 20.78
C PHE A 19 -17.08 17.74 20.30
N CYS A 20 -16.35 18.46 21.15
CA CYS A 20 -15.02 18.99 20.82
C CYS A 20 -13.88 17.94 20.83
N PHE A 21 -14.13 16.71 21.27
CA PHE A 21 -13.17 15.60 21.22
C PHE A 21 -13.53 14.56 20.14
N ALA A 22 -14.28 14.96 19.11
CA ALA A 22 -14.55 14.11 17.96
C ALA A 22 -13.29 14.01 17.07
N GLY A 23 -12.54 12.92 17.21
CA GLY A 23 -11.36 12.67 16.40
C GLY A 23 -10.78 11.29 16.62
N ILE A 24 -10.25 10.69 15.56
CA ILE A 24 -9.58 9.38 15.64
C ILE A 24 -8.36 9.53 16.55
N ARG A 25 -8.41 8.88 17.72
CA ARG A 25 -7.29 8.86 18.65
C ARG A 25 -6.18 7.97 18.08
N LYS A 26 -5.11 8.61 17.61
CA LYS A 26 -3.92 7.96 17.06
C LYS A 26 -2.82 7.90 18.12
N GLU A 27 -2.22 6.75 18.29
CA GLU A 27 -1.03 6.57 19.14
C GLU A 27 0.22 6.56 18.27
N LEU A 28 1.22 7.37 18.62
CA LEU A 28 2.51 7.37 17.93
C LEU A 28 3.36 6.21 18.46
N ASN A 29 3.58 5.18 17.65
CA ASN A 29 4.35 3.99 18.04
C ASN A 29 5.82 4.10 17.68
N TYR A 30 6.12 4.85 16.61
CA TYR A 30 7.49 5.06 16.18
C TYR A 30 7.64 6.38 15.43
N SER A 31 8.78 7.04 15.67
CA SER A 31 9.19 8.20 14.90
C SER A 31 10.69 8.17 14.62
N SER A 32 11.06 8.75 13.49
CA SER A 32 12.42 9.04 13.09
C SER A 32 12.44 10.33 12.27
N ASP A 33 13.62 10.71 11.79
CA ASP A 33 13.77 11.83 10.86
C ASP A 33 13.04 11.61 9.53
N THR A 34 12.55 10.41 9.20
CA THR A 34 11.88 10.15 7.92
C THR A 34 10.56 9.40 8.05
N ILE A 35 10.22 8.91 9.24
CA ILE A 35 9.06 8.05 9.48
C ILE A 35 8.27 8.57 10.67
N ALA A 36 6.96 8.65 10.53
CA ALA A 36 6.03 8.72 11.65
C ALA A 36 5.02 7.58 11.46
N PHE A 37 4.95 6.70 12.46
CA PHE A 37 4.09 5.53 12.46
C PHE A 37 3.11 5.62 13.63
N TYR A 38 1.84 5.76 13.27
CA TYR A 38 0.73 5.78 14.20
C TYR A 38 -0.11 4.52 14.09
N SER A 39 -0.79 4.15 15.17
CA SER A 39 -1.82 3.11 15.16
C SER A 39 -3.08 3.61 15.84
N PHE A 40 -4.21 2.97 15.54
CA PHE A 40 -5.48 3.27 16.20
C PHE A 40 -6.42 2.07 16.10
N GLU A 41 -7.36 2.03 17.03
CA GLU A 41 -8.37 0.98 17.11
C GLU A 41 -9.51 1.22 16.11
N ASN A 42 -10.27 0.16 15.88
CA ASN A 42 -11.55 0.28 15.19
C ASN A 42 -12.56 1.02 16.07
N GLY A 43 -12.99 2.21 15.64
CA GLY A 43 -13.83 3.09 16.43
C GLY A 43 -14.96 3.74 15.63
N PRO A 44 -15.95 4.34 16.31
CA PRO A 44 -17.07 5.01 15.67
C PRO A 44 -16.62 6.20 14.81
N ASP A 45 -15.53 6.86 15.21
CA ASP A 45 -14.97 8.06 14.57
C ASP A 45 -14.20 7.77 13.26
N LEU A 46 -14.11 6.50 12.84
CA LEU A 46 -13.46 6.14 11.59
C LEU A 46 -14.28 6.59 10.36
N PRO A 47 -13.60 7.05 9.29
CA PRO A 47 -14.29 7.44 8.06
C PRO A 47 -15.12 6.28 7.50
N ILE A 48 -16.28 6.60 6.94
CA ILE A 48 -17.24 5.60 6.42
C ILE A 48 -16.64 4.76 5.28
N TRP A 49 -15.68 5.33 4.54
CA TRP A 49 -15.00 4.64 3.45
C TRP A 49 -13.99 3.57 3.91
N LEU A 50 -13.59 3.58 5.19
CA LEU A 50 -12.60 2.66 5.73
C LEU A 50 -13.28 1.36 6.19
N ASP A 51 -12.71 0.21 5.80
CA ASP A 51 -13.28 -1.10 6.10
C ASP A 51 -13.23 -1.41 7.60
N ARG A 52 -14.41 -1.54 8.21
CA ARG A 52 -14.58 -1.80 9.65
C ARG A 52 -14.36 -3.27 10.05
N ASN A 53 -14.02 -4.16 9.12
CA ASN A 53 -13.73 -5.57 9.42
C ASN A 53 -12.25 -5.83 9.73
N ALA A 54 -11.45 -4.78 9.92
CA ALA A 54 -10.04 -4.90 10.26
C ALA A 54 -9.84 -5.69 11.56
N ILE A 55 -9.09 -6.79 11.47
CA ILE A 55 -8.80 -7.69 12.58
C ILE A 55 -7.40 -8.28 12.43
N TYR A 56 -6.61 -8.22 13.49
CA TYR A 56 -5.37 -8.97 13.59
C TYR A 56 -5.62 -10.28 14.32
N ILE A 57 -5.45 -11.41 13.63
CA ILE A 57 -5.62 -12.73 14.25
C ILE A 57 -4.24 -13.25 14.64
N ASN A 58 -4.00 -13.32 15.94
CA ASN A 58 -2.79 -13.89 16.53
C ASN A 58 -2.92 -15.42 16.58
N ASN A 59 -2.60 -16.09 15.47
CA ASN A 59 -2.52 -17.55 15.40
C ASN A 59 -1.23 -17.99 14.71
N LYS A 60 -0.78 -19.22 15.03
CA LYS A 60 0.55 -19.81 14.75
C LYS A 60 1.06 -19.82 13.28
N LYS A 61 0.37 -19.18 12.33
CA LYS A 61 0.82 -18.92 10.94
C LYS A 61 1.55 -17.56 10.79
N GLN A 62 2.09 -17.02 11.90
CA GLN A 62 2.65 -15.65 12.03
C GLN A 62 3.92 -15.35 11.23
N ASP A 63 4.81 -16.31 11.00
CA ASP A 63 6.05 -16.06 10.22
C ASP A 63 5.74 -15.60 8.78
N HIS A 64 4.55 -15.93 8.29
CA HIS A 64 4.07 -15.48 6.99
C HIS A 64 3.54 -14.04 7.01
N PHE A 65 3.13 -13.48 8.15
CA PHE A 65 2.50 -12.15 8.17
C PHE A 65 3.54 -11.04 7.92
N LYS A 66 4.66 -11.06 8.65
CA LYS A 66 5.77 -10.14 8.39
C LYS A 66 6.29 -10.28 6.97
N THR A 67 6.47 -11.52 6.52
CA THR A 67 6.95 -11.84 5.18
C THR A 67 5.98 -11.33 4.10
N ALA A 68 4.66 -11.49 4.31
CA ALA A 68 3.63 -10.99 3.41
C ALA A 68 3.66 -9.47 3.28
N ILE A 69 3.81 -8.73 4.40
CA ILE A 69 3.96 -7.26 4.34
C ILE A 69 5.20 -6.90 3.53
N LEU A 70 6.34 -7.54 3.81
CA LEU A 70 7.59 -7.28 3.12
C LEU A 70 7.50 -7.58 1.62
N GLU A 71 6.93 -8.72 1.24
CA GLU A 71 6.75 -9.12 -0.15
C GLU A 71 5.81 -8.17 -0.89
N ALA A 72 4.68 -7.81 -0.27
CA ALA A 72 3.73 -6.85 -0.83
C ALA A 72 4.42 -5.52 -1.15
N LEU A 73 5.08 -4.92 -0.16
CA LEU A 73 5.75 -3.62 -0.30
C LEU A 73 6.89 -3.66 -1.33
N ASN A 74 7.61 -4.78 -1.45
CA ASN A 74 8.69 -4.95 -2.41
C ASN A 74 8.22 -5.07 -3.87
N GLN A 75 6.97 -5.47 -4.08
CA GLN A 75 6.38 -5.68 -5.41
C GLN A 75 5.62 -4.45 -5.91
N MET A 76 5.12 -3.59 -5.02
CA MET A 76 4.41 -2.37 -5.40
C MET A 76 5.32 -1.36 -6.10
N GLY A 77 4.83 -0.83 -7.22
CA GLY A 77 5.52 0.16 -8.02
C GLY A 77 4.73 1.44 -8.23
N ASN A 78 5.40 2.47 -8.72
CA ASN A 78 4.83 3.73 -9.17
C ASN A 78 5.35 4.03 -10.59
N ARG A 79 4.44 4.38 -11.50
CA ARG A 79 4.77 4.83 -12.85
C ARG A 79 5.05 6.34 -12.92
N ASN A 80 4.51 7.12 -12.00
CA ASN A 80 4.56 8.58 -12.02
C ASN A 80 5.95 9.16 -11.71
N ASP A 81 6.85 8.39 -11.08
CA ASP A 81 8.23 8.81 -10.81
C ASP A 81 9.23 8.44 -11.92
N SER A 82 8.79 7.73 -12.96
CA SER A 82 9.67 7.28 -14.02
C SER A 82 9.86 8.33 -15.10
N LEU A 83 11.08 8.89 -15.18
CA LEU A 83 11.52 9.76 -16.29
C LEU A 83 11.62 9.03 -17.64
N ILE A 84 11.63 7.69 -17.61
CA ILE A 84 11.66 6.83 -18.80
C ILE A 84 10.24 6.34 -19.04
N ASN A 85 9.64 6.69 -20.17
CA ASN A 85 8.28 6.26 -20.50
C ASN A 85 8.13 4.74 -20.35
N GLY A 86 7.23 4.33 -19.44
CA GLY A 86 6.88 2.92 -19.22
C GLY A 86 7.70 2.18 -18.17
N SER A 87 8.72 2.78 -17.55
CA SER A 87 9.43 2.12 -16.45
C SER A 87 8.63 2.22 -15.14
N VAL A 88 8.62 1.13 -14.37
CA VAL A 88 7.95 1.04 -13.08
C VAL A 88 9.04 1.06 -12.03
N LEU A 89 9.02 2.08 -11.17
CA LEU A 89 9.94 2.17 -10.05
C LEU A 89 9.27 1.63 -8.79
N ARG A 90 10.02 0.91 -7.98
CA ARG A 90 9.53 0.45 -6.68
C ARG A 90 9.22 1.65 -5.79
N ILE A 91 8.12 1.60 -5.05
CA ILE A 91 7.71 2.68 -4.15
C ILE A 91 8.70 2.83 -3.00
N PHE A 92 9.05 1.73 -2.35
CA PHE A 92 9.92 1.72 -1.17
C PHE A 92 11.22 0.94 -1.44
N PRO A 93 12.40 1.45 -1.04
CA PRO A 93 13.62 0.65 -1.00
C PRO A 93 13.44 -0.63 -0.16
N LYS A 94 14.28 -1.64 -0.38
CA LYS A 94 14.18 -2.93 0.34
C LYS A 94 14.26 -2.75 1.85
N GLU A 95 15.17 -1.89 2.28
CA GLU A 95 15.49 -1.61 3.66
C GLU A 95 14.30 -0.96 4.36
N LEU A 96 13.64 -0.01 3.68
CA LEU A 96 12.44 0.64 4.20
C LEU A 96 11.25 -0.35 4.25
N SER A 97 11.07 -1.20 3.24
CA SER A 97 10.06 -2.26 3.28
C SER A 97 10.28 -3.24 4.44
N GLN A 98 11.54 -3.57 4.76
CA GLN A 98 11.88 -4.40 5.91
C GLN A 98 11.56 -3.71 7.23
N GLU A 99 11.90 -2.43 7.36
CA GLU A 99 11.60 -1.66 8.57
C GLU A 99 10.08 -1.54 8.79
N ILE A 100 9.31 -1.23 7.75
CA ILE A 100 7.85 -1.17 7.82
C ILE A 100 7.31 -2.54 8.24
N ALA A 101 7.71 -3.63 7.58
CA ALA A 101 7.22 -4.97 7.89
C ALA A 101 7.52 -5.41 9.34
N GLU A 102 8.75 -5.18 9.81
CA GLU A 102 9.17 -5.52 11.17
C GLU A 102 8.37 -4.74 12.22
N ARG A 103 8.29 -3.41 12.07
CA ARG A 103 7.58 -2.55 13.02
C ARG A 103 6.07 -2.79 13.00
N SER A 104 5.49 -2.98 11.82
CA SER A 104 4.09 -3.34 11.67
C SER A 104 3.76 -4.62 12.42
N TYR A 105 4.58 -5.66 12.23
CA TYR A 105 4.42 -6.93 12.90
C TYR A 105 4.55 -6.79 14.43
N GLN A 106 5.61 -6.14 14.92
CA GLN A 106 5.81 -5.89 16.35
C GLN A 106 4.65 -5.12 16.98
N ASN A 107 4.10 -4.14 16.27
CA ASN A 107 2.97 -3.36 16.77
C ASN A 107 1.70 -4.21 16.89
N PHE A 108 1.40 -5.05 15.91
CA PHE A 108 0.26 -5.95 15.98
C PHE A 108 0.40 -7.00 17.08
N GLU A 109 1.61 -7.50 17.32
CA GLU A 109 1.88 -8.41 18.45
C GLU A 109 1.66 -7.71 19.80
N ARG A 110 2.11 -6.46 19.93
CA ARG A 110 2.02 -5.70 21.19
C ARG A 110 0.63 -5.13 21.47
N PHE A 111 -0.05 -4.66 20.42
CA PHE A 111 -1.32 -3.96 20.49
C PHE A 111 -2.31 -4.53 19.45
N PRO A 112 -2.80 -5.76 19.62
CA PRO A 112 -3.64 -6.44 18.62
C PRO A 112 -4.97 -5.74 18.33
N ASN A 113 -5.46 -4.90 19.25
CA ASN A 113 -6.69 -4.12 19.08
C ASN A 113 -6.49 -2.86 18.20
N GLN A 114 -5.25 -2.40 18.05
CA GLN A 114 -4.90 -1.27 17.19
C GLN A 114 -4.70 -1.77 15.75
N THR A 115 -5.81 -2.15 15.12
CA THR A 115 -5.83 -2.88 13.85
C THR A 115 -5.44 -2.04 12.64
N TYR A 116 -5.49 -0.71 12.75
CA TYR A 116 -5.05 0.20 11.70
C TYR A 116 -3.70 0.82 12.02
N GLN A 117 -2.85 0.88 11.00
CA GLN A 117 -1.53 1.47 11.06
C GLN A 117 -1.41 2.56 10.00
N LEU A 118 -1.19 3.80 10.43
CA LEU A 118 -0.95 4.95 9.57
C LEU A 118 0.55 5.23 9.47
N TRP A 119 1.06 5.08 8.26
CA TRP A 119 2.46 5.32 7.93
C TRP A 119 2.58 6.63 7.18
N ILE A 120 3.41 7.52 7.72
CA ILE A 120 3.74 8.81 7.11
C ILE A 120 5.24 8.85 6.92
N LEU A 121 5.65 8.90 5.66
CA LEU A 121 7.03 8.83 5.25
C LEU A 121 7.41 10.13 4.58
N LYS A 122 8.55 10.71 4.96
CA LYS A 122 9.11 11.88 4.27
C LYS A 122 10.44 11.54 3.62
N LYS A 123 10.63 12.12 2.44
CA LYS A 123 11.92 12.22 1.77
C LYS A 123 12.25 13.70 1.59
N GLU A 124 13.46 14.07 2.00
CA GLU A 124 13.89 15.45 1.87
C GLU A 124 14.08 15.87 0.41
N ASP A 125 13.71 17.12 0.14
CA ASP A 125 14.08 17.78 -1.11
C ASP A 125 15.49 18.37 -0.97
N TYR A 126 16.41 17.90 -1.79
CA TYR A 126 17.81 18.35 -1.75
C TYR A 126 17.99 19.80 -2.20
N ILE A 127 17.02 20.37 -2.92
CA ILE A 127 17.07 21.76 -3.42
C ILE A 127 16.61 22.71 -2.32
N ASN A 128 15.54 22.35 -1.59
CA ASN A 128 14.96 23.19 -0.53
C ASN A 128 14.82 22.43 0.81
N PRO A 129 15.93 21.99 1.43
CA PRO A 129 15.90 21.20 2.64
C PRO A 129 15.26 21.98 3.80
N GLY A 130 14.50 21.28 4.64
CA GLY A 130 13.79 21.88 5.77
C GLY A 130 12.59 22.74 5.39
N ARG A 131 12.33 22.97 4.10
CA ARG A 131 11.18 23.75 3.60
C ARG A 131 10.37 23.03 2.54
N ARG A 132 10.85 21.91 2.01
CA ARG A 132 10.13 21.10 1.06
C ARG A 132 10.45 19.63 1.25
N ILE A 133 9.41 18.80 1.21
CA ILE A 133 9.55 17.34 1.29
C ILE A 133 8.71 16.68 0.20
N ARG A 134 9.02 15.42 -0.09
CA ARG A 134 8.08 14.48 -0.68
C ARG A 134 7.50 13.60 0.42
N ARG A 135 6.17 13.58 0.54
CA ARG A 135 5.46 12.78 1.54
C ARG A 135 4.70 11.63 0.88
N THR A 136 4.78 10.47 1.52
CA THR A 136 3.97 9.30 1.19
C THR A 136 3.20 8.93 2.45
N VAL A 137 1.89 8.77 2.30
CA VAL A 137 0.98 8.43 3.41
C VAL A 137 0.17 7.23 3.00
N PHE A 138 0.19 6.17 3.80
CA PHE A 138 -0.65 5.01 3.57
C PHE A 138 -1.15 4.38 4.87
N LEU A 139 -2.29 3.73 4.78
CA LEU A 139 -2.84 2.87 5.83
C LEU A 139 -2.50 1.42 5.53
N LEU A 140 -2.17 0.69 6.58
CA LEU A 140 -2.00 -0.75 6.59
C LEU A 140 -2.95 -1.35 7.63
N TYR A 141 -3.75 -2.33 7.23
CA TYR A 141 -4.56 -3.11 8.17
C TYR A 141 -4.82 -4.54 7.65
N PRO A 142 -4.86 -5.53 8.54
CA PRO A 142 -5.23 -6.90 8.19
C PRO A 142 -6.74 -7.14 8.28
N THR A 143 -7.22 -8.08 7.49
CA THR A 143 -8.49 -8.78 7.68
C THR A 143 -8.22 -10.27 7.92
N ILE A 144 -9.28 -11.07 8.03
CA ILE A 144 -9.16 -12.51 8.27
C ILE A 144 -8.35 -13.26 7.19
N ASP A 145 -8.38 -12.77 5.95
CA ASP A 145 -7.88 -13.45 4.75
C ASP A 145 -6.98 -12.58 3.87
N SER A 146 -6.69 -11.35 4.30
CA SER A 146 -5.88 -10.42 3.50
C SER A 146 -5.19 -9.33 4.32
N ILE A 147 -4.27 -8.63 3.68
CA ILE A 147 -3.62 -7.43 4.20
C ILE A 147 -3.87 -6.30 3.21
N HIS A 148 -4.45 -5.22 3.70
CA HIS A 148 -4.80 -4.05 2.90
C HIS A 148 -3.76 -2.94 3.06
N PHE A 149 -3.46 -2.30 1.93
CA PHE A 149 -2.61 -1.13 1.83
C PHE A 149 -3.39 -0.04 1.08
N ILE A 150 -3.79 1.03 1.78
CA ILE A 150 -4.51 2.17 1.19
C ILE A 150 -3.57 3.35 1.14
N PHE A 151 -3.13 3.71 -0.06
CA PHE A 151 -2.30 4.90 -0.29
C PHE A 151 -3.19 6.14 -0.37
N LEU A 152 -2.88 7.12 0.47
CA LEU A 152 -3.58 8.40 0.55
C LEU A 152 -2.75 9.52 -0.12
N GLU A 153 -1.42 9.43 0.02
CA GLU A 153 -0.46 10.26 -0.71
C GLU A 153 0.70 9.40 -1.18
N LEU A 154 1.24 9.70 -2.36
CA LEU A 154 2.39 9.00 -2.92
C LEU A 154 3.37 10.02 -3.50
N ASN A 155 4.54 10.16 -2.87
CA ASN A 155 5.61 11.09 -3.26
C ASN A 155 5.12 12.53 -3.52
N GLN A 156 4.12 12.98 -2.77
CA GLN A 156 3.51 14.29 -2.93
C GLN A 156 4.43 15.39 -2.40
N PHE A 157 4.64 16.44 -3.18
CA PHE A 157 5.36 17.62 -2.70
C PHE A 157 4.55 18.36 -1.64
N ILE A 158 5.24 18.73 -0.56
CA ILE A 158 4.72 19.61 0.49
C ILE A 158 5.75 20.70 0.69
N ASP A 159 5.29 21.95 0.55
CA ASP A 159 6.09 23.15 0.69
C ASP A 159 5.70 23.87 2.00
N PHE A 160 6.70 24.29 2.75
CA PHE A 160 6.55 24.97 4.03
C PHE A 160 7.08 26.40 3.93
N GLN A 161 6.34 27.34 4.52
CA GLN A 161 6.73 28.74 4.54
C GLN A 161 7.99 28.97 5.39
N THR A 162 8.13 28.22 6.48
CA THR A 162 9.29 28.24 7.38
C THR A 162 9.94 26.86 7.47
N ILE A 163 11.00 26.74 8.27
CA ILE A 163 11.56 25.43 8.59
C ILE A 163 10.46 24.60 9.25
N TYR A 164 10.19 23.42 8.69
CA TYR A 164 9.15 22.54 9.21
C TYR A 164 9.63 21.81 10.47
N THR A 165 8.69 21.47 11.34
CA THR A 165 8.87 20.63 12.52
C THR A 165 8.34 19.23 12.28
N PHE A 166 8.60 18.30 13.21
CA PHE A 166 8.00 16.96 13.16
C PHE A 166 6.49 17.01 12.97
N GLN A 167 5.81 17.81 13.78
CA GLN A 167 4.36 17.94 13.78
C GLN A 167 3.81 18.41 12.42
N ASP A 168 4.53 19.29 11.73
CA ASP A 168 4.04 19.87 10.47
C ASP A 168 3.90 18.83 9.35
N TRP A 169 4.81 17.85 9.29
CA TRP A 169 4.76 16.83 8.26
C TRP A 169 4.10 15.53 8.72
N SER A 170 4.17 15.21 10.02
CA SER A 170 3.64 13.97 10.60
C SER A 170 2.17 14.05 11.00
N ASN A 171 1.60 15.25 11.15
CA ASN A 171 0.19 15.41 11.46
C ASN A 171 -0.64 15.24 10.18
N TYR A 172 -1.34 14.11 10.08
CA TYR A 172 -2.20 13.79 8.93
C TYR A 172 -3.61 13.47 9.39
N SER A 173 -4.63 14.12 8.83
CA SER A 173 -6.03 13.85 9.14
C SER A 173 -6.66 12.86 8.16
N LEU A 174 -7.30 11.81 8.68
CA LEU A 174 -7.98 10.81 7.84
C LEU A 174 -9.35 11.30 7.36
N SER A 175 -10.01 12.19 8.12
CA SER A 175 -11.31 12.76 7.75
C SER A 175 -11.21 13.73 6.57
N GLU A 176 -10.06 14.39 6.40
CA GLU A 176 -9.80 15.34 5.30
C GLU A 176 -9.27 14.65 4.03
N SER A 177 -8.98 13.35 4.11
CA SER A 177 -8.37 12.62 3.00
C SER A 177 -9.39 12.27 1.92
N ASN A 178 -9.60 13.20 0.99
CA ASN A 178 -10.20 12.86 -0.30
C ASN A 178 -9.18 12.02 -1.07
N ILE A 179 -9.45 10.73 -1.18
CA ILE A 179 -8.62 9.82 -1.95
C ILE A 179 -8.52 10.35 -3.37
N LYS A 180 -7.30 10.65 -3.79
CA LYS A 180 -7.07 11.33 -5.06
C LYS A 180 -7.23 10.34 -6.20
N SER A 181 -8.15 10.64 -7.12
CA SER A 181 -8.49 9.76 -8.25
C SER A 181 -7.29 9.45 -9.17
N TYR A 182 -6.26 10.29 -9.17
CA TYR A 182 -5.04 10.09 -9.94
C TYR A 182 -3.98 9.23 -9.23
N LEU A 183 -4.19 8.83 -7.97
CA LEU A 183 -3.23 8.01 -7.24
C LEU A 183 -3.31 6.57 -7.75
N GLU A 184 -2.24 6.13 -8.42
CA GLU A 184 -2.14 4.79 -8.98
C GLU A 184 -0.91 4.06 -8.45
N ILE A 185 -1.16 2.97 -7.74
CA ILE A 185 -0.13 1.96 -7.46
C ILE A 185 -0.10 1.01 -8.65
N PHE A 186 1.10 0.63 -9.07
CA PHE A 186 1.30 -0.36 -10.10
C PHE A 186 1.68 -1.71 -9.47
N ILE A 187 0.93 -2.75 -9.83
CA ILE A 187 1.23 -4.14 -9.50
C ILE A 187 1.84 -4.80 -10.75
N PRO A 188 3.08 -5.32 -10.69
CA PRO A 188 3.69 -6.02 -11.82
C PRO A 188 3.02 -7.37 -12.09
N ASP A 189 3.07 -7.84 -13.33
CA ASP A 189 2.42 -9.09 -13.74
C ASP A 189 2.87 -10.30 -12.91
N SER A 190 4.13 -10.31 -12.48
CA SER A 190 4.69 -11.36 -11.61
C SER A 190 4.07 -11.42 -10.22
N ALA A 191 3.41 -10.35 -9.78
CA ALA A 191 2.74 -10.25 -8.48
C ALA A 191 1.22 -10.44 -8.58
N ILE A 192 0.66 -10.49 -9.79
CA ILE A 192 -0.78 -10.72 -10.00
C ILE A 192 -1.15 -12.11 -9.47
N GLY A 193 -2.21 -12.15 -8.65
CA GLY A 193 -2.68 -13.36 -7.96
C GLY A 193 -2.35 -13.33 -6.46
N THR A 194 -1.15 -12.85 -6.11
CA THR A 194 -0.77 -12.57 -4.71
C THR A 194 -1.25 -11.18 -4.30
N LEU A 195 -0.99 -10.18 -5.16
CA LEU A 195 -1.49 -8.82 -5.05
C LEU A 195 -2.65 -8.60 -6.02
N SER A 196 -3.63 -7.81 -5.57
CA SER A 196 -4.72 -7.32 -6.40
C SER A 196 -5.16 -5.93 -5.98
N TYR A 197 -5.71 -5.15 -6.90
CA TYR A 197 -6.44 -3.95 -6.52
C TYR A 197 -7.75 -4.32 -5.84
N TYR A 198 -8.08 -3.61 -4.77
CA TYR A 198 -9.39 -3.71 -4.15
C TYR A 198 -10.45 -3.34 -5.18
N LYS A 199 -11.56 -4.08 -5.18
CA LYS A 199 -12.73 -3.81 -5.99
C LYS A 199 -13.87 -3.41 -5.06
N ASP A 200 -14.49 -2.29 -5.35
CA ASP A 200 -15.67 -1.86 -4.61
C ASP A 200 -16.90 -2.70 -4.98
N VAL A 201 -18.05 -2.37 -4.38
CA VAL A 201 -19.34 -3.03 -4.65
C VAL A 201 -19.79 -2.95 -6.11
N THR A 202 -19.26 -2.01 -6.89
CA THR A 202 -19.55 -1.87 -8.32
C THR A 202 -18.58 -2.69 -9.20
N GLY A 203 -17.55 -3.28 -8.59
CA GLY A 203 -16.49 -4.04 -9.27
C GLY A 203 -15.35 -3.16 -9.81
N GLU A 204 -15.41 -1.84 -9.58
CA GLU A 204 -14.37 -0.91 -10.03
C GLU A 204 -13.10 -1.10 -9.20
N SER A 205 -11.97 -1.26 -9.89
CA SER A 205 -10.67 -1.45 -9.24
C SER A 205 -10.10 -0.12 -8.76
N LYS A 206 -9.87 -0.01 -7.46
CA LYS A 206 -9.27 1.17 -6.84
C LYS A 206 -7.74 1.01 -6.80
N LYS A 207 -7.04 1.66 -7.73
CA LYS A 207 -5.58 1.51 -7.89
C LYS A 207 -4.75 2.05 -6.73
N PHE A 208 -5.33 2.87 -5.85
CA PHE A 208 -4.70 3.33 -4.61
C PHE A 208 -4.80 2.31 -3.47
N HIS A 209 -5.63 1.28 -3.61
CA HIS A 209 -5.92 0.28 -2.58
C HIS A 209 -5.47 -1.09 -3.05
N VAL A 210 -4.34 -1.54 -2.51
CA VAL A 210 -3.73 -2.84 -2.84
C VAL A 210 -4.07 -3.84 -1.73
N VAL A 211 -4.41 -5.06 -2.12
CA VAL A 211 -4.76 -6.16 -1.24
C VAL A 211 -3.79 -7.31 -1.50
N TYR A 212 -3.14 -7.78 -0.43
CA TYR A 212 -2.37 -9.02 -0.41
C TYR A 212 -3.25 -10.14 0.14
N LYS A 213 -3.55 -11.16 -0.66
CA LYS A 213 -4.39 -12.29 -0.20
C LYS A 213 -3.55 -13.29 0.58
N THR A 214 -3.91 -13.53 1.84
CA THR A 214 -3.22 -14.50 2.72
C THR A 214 -3.79 -15.91 2.58
N ILE A 215 -5.02 -16.04 2.04
CA ILE A 215 -5.66 -17.31 1.71
C ILE A 215 -6.03 -17.29 0.22
N VAL A 216 -5.33 -18.08 -0.60
CA VAL A 216 -5.75 -18.30 -1.99
C VAL A 216 -6.91 -19.27 -1.96
N SER A 217 -8.13 -18.79 -2.20
CA SER A 217 -9.30 -19.67 -2.34
C SER A 217 -9.13 -20.52 -3.61
N THR A 218 -9.40 -21.81 -3.50
CA THR A 218 -9.27 -22.79 -4.59
C THR A 218 -10.10 -22.41 -5.83
N SER A 219 -11.20 -21.67 -5.63
CA SER A 219 -12.06 -21.17 -6.71
C SER A 219 -11.42 -20.07 -7.57
N GLU A 220 -10.45 -19.32 -7.05
CA GLU A 220 -9.68 -18.35 -7.86
C GLU A 220 -8.56 -19.02 -8.64
N GLN A 221 -7.99 -20.13 -8.16
CA GLN A 221 -7.08 -20.95 -8.96
C GLN A 221 -7.78 -21.55 -10.19
N ASP A 222 -9.07 -21.88 -10.07
CA ASP A 222 -9.86 -22.40 -11.19
C ASP A 222 -10.24 -21.29 -12.18
N LYS A 223 -10.54 -20.07 -11.73
CA LYS A 223 -10.70 -18.90 -12.62
C LYS A 223 -9.40 -18.50 -13.31
N ILE A 224 -8.25 -18.62 -12.63
CA ILE A 224 -6.92 -18.46 -13.24
C ILE A 224 -6.69 -19.54 -14.29
N LYS A 225 -7.20 -20.77 -14.13
CA LYS A 225 -7.12 -21.82 -15.17
C LYS A 225 -8.09 -21.60 -16.33
N GLU A 226 -9.25 -21.01 -16.09
CA GLU A 226 -10.26 -20.72 -17.13
C GLU A 226 -9.88 -19.51 -17.99
N GLN A 227 -9.44 -18.38 -17.40
CA GLN A 227 -8.94 -17.23 -18.20
C GLN A 227 -7.68 -17.56 -19.00
N ASN A 228 -6.88 -18.51 -18.51
CA ASN A 228 -5.69 -19.00 -19.20
C ASN A 228 -5.97 -20.04 -20.30
N LYS A 229 -7.22 -20.50 -20.45
CA LYS A 229 -7.62 -21.43 -21.50
C LYS A 229 -8.14 -20.72 -22.76
N GLU A 230 -8.59 -19.46 -22.65
CA GLU A 230 -9.30 -18.82 -23.77
C GLU A 230 -8.43 -17.96 -24.69
N THR A 231 -7.17 -17.64 -24.35
CA THR A 231 -6.31 -16.80 -25.24
C THR A 231 -4.81 -17.10 -25.24
N GLY A 232 -4.34 -18.36 -25.37
CA GLY A 232 -2.89 -18.51 -25.63
C GLY A 232 -2.25 -19.88 -25.50
N THR A 233 -2.68 -20.86 -26.29
CA THR A 233 -1.86 -22.06 -26.54
C THR A 233 -0.53 -21.72 -27.22
N ASP A 234 -0.52 -20.79 -28.19
CA ASP A 234 0.72 -20.39 -28.89
C ASP A 234 1.64 -19.47 -28.07
N SER A 235 1.07 -18.58 -27.25
CA SER A 235 1.85 -17.60 -26.47
C SER A 235 2.69 -18.25 -25.36
N ARG A 236 2.13 -19.26 -24.67
CA ARG A 236 2.83 -20.01 -23.62
C ARG A 236 3.93 -20.91 -24.18
N GLU A 237 3.74 -21.43 -25.38
CA GLU A 237 4.78 -22.22 -26.05
C GLU A 237 5.93 -21.31 -26.53
N ALA A 238 5.62 -20.13 -27.05
CA ALA A 238 6.62 -19.13 -27.40
C ALA A 238 7.41 -18.64 -26.17
N GLU A 239 6.75 -18.42 -25.03
CA GLU A 239 7.42 -18.02 -23.78
C GLU A 239 8.38 -19.09 -23.26
N LYS A 240 7.98 -20.37 -23.27
CA LYS A 240 8.85 -21.50 -22.93
C LYS A 240 10.05 -21.60 -23.88
N ARG A 241 9.82 -21.44 -25.19
CA ARG A 241 10.89 -21.45 -26.21
C ARG A 241 11.87 -20.27 -26.02
N LEU A 242 11.38 -19.09 -25.61
CA LEU A 242 12.23 -17.92 -25.32
C LEU A 242 13.06 -18.10 -24.04
N MET A 243 12.50 -18.70 -22.98
CA MET A 243 13.25 -19.02 -21.77
C MET A 243 14.35 -20.06 -22.03
N GLU A 244 14.06 -21.09 -22.82
CA GLU A 244 15.04 -22.11 -23.18
C GLU A 244 16.15 -21.53 -24.06
N LEU A 245 15.80 -20.67 -25.03
CA LEU A 245 16.78 -19.97 -25.88
C LEU A 245 17.71 -19.06 -25.04
N LYS A 246 17.17 -18.36 -24.05
CA LYS A 246 17.98 -17.56 -23.10
C LYS A 246 18.91 -18.44 -22.27
N ARG A 247 18.43 -19.58 -21.79
CA ARG A 247 19.26 -20.55 -21.04
C ARG A 247 20.41 -21.11 -21.88
N LEU A 248 20.18 -21.36 -23.17
CA LEU A 248 21.24 -21.82 -24.10
C LEU A 248 22.31 -20.75 -24.32
N PHE A 249 21.89 -19.49 -24.45
CA PHE A 249 22.81 -18.35 -24.57
C PHE A 249 23.62 -18.12 -23.28
N ASP A 250 22.97 -18.13 -22.12
CA ASP A 250 23.62 -17.94 -20.82
C ASP A 250 24.64 -19.05 -20.52
N LYS A 251 24.40 -20.27 -21.04
CA LYS A 251 25.35 -21.40 -20.99
C LYS A 251 26.45 -21.35 -22.06
N LYS A 252 26.50 -20.29 -22.89
CA LYS A 252 27.42 -20.14 -24.03
C LYS A 252 27.37 -21.29 -25.04
N LEU A 253 26.23 -21.96 -25.14
CA LEU A 253 26.02 -23.10 -26.05
C LEU A 253 25.61 -22.67 -27.47
N ILE A 254 25.23 -21.41 -27.64
CA ILE A 254 24.89 -20.79 -28.92
C ILE A 254 25.55 -19.42 -29.02
N SER A 255 25.82 -18.96 -30.24
CA SER A 255 26.41 -17.64 -30.48
C SER A 255 25.37 -16.51 -30.36
N GLU A 256 25.84 -15.27 -30.22
CA GLU A 256 24.96 -14.10 -30.17
C GLU A 256 24.14 -13.91 -31.46
N GLU A 257 24.72 -14.27 -32.60
CA GLU A 257 24.05 -14.22 -33.91
C GLU A 257 22.93 -15.27 -34.00
N GLU A 258 23.17 -16.49 -33.52
CA GLU A 258 22.16 -17.56 -33.46
C GLU A 258 21.03 -17.21 -32.48
N PHE A 259 21.36 -16.62 -31.34
CA PHE A 259 20.39 -16.15 -30.36
C PHE A 259 19.46 -15.08 -30.95
N LYS A 260 20.02 -14.07 -31.63
CA LYS A 260 19.25 -12.99 -32.27
C LYS A 260 18.35 -13.53 -33.38
N LYS A 261 18.85 -14.45 -34.21
CA LYS A 261 18.09 -15.06 -35.31
C LYS A 261 16.90 -15.87 -34.79
N LYS A 262 17.14 -16.78 -33.83
CA LYS A 262 16.08 -17.64 -33.25
C LYS A 262 15.07 -16.87 -32.42
N ARG A 263 15.50 -15.83 -31.70
CA ARG A 263 14.59 -14.93 -30.97
C ARG A 263 13.64 -14.21 -31.93
N LYS A 264 14.14 -13.72 -33.06
CA LYS A 264 13.33 -13.04 -34.08
C LYS A 264 12.33 -13.98 -34.76
N GLU A 265 12.68 -15.25 -34.90
CA GLU A 265 11.81 -16.30 -35.45
C GLU A 265 10.67 -16.65 -34.49
N ILE A 266 10.97 -16.85 -33.20
CA ILE A 266 9.94 -17.14 -32.17
C ILE A 266 8.99 -15.94 -31.97
N LEU A 267 9.50 -14.71 -32.09
CA LEU A 267 8.69 -13.50 -32.02
C LEU A 267 7.83 -13.25 -33.28
N LYS A 268 8.14 -13.90 -34.41
CA LYS A 268 7.32 -13.84 -35.63
C LYS A 268 6.19 -14.88 -35.65
N SER A 269 6.28 -15.91 -34.81
CA SER A 269 5.27 -16.97 -34.69
C SER A 269 4.22 -16.69 -33.60
N LEU A 270 4.25 -15.48 -33.02
CA LEU A 270 3.27 -14.92 -32.07
C LEU A 270 2.33 -13.99 -32.83
#